data_AF-A0A2A5JQU8-F1
#
_entry.id   AF-A0A2A5JQU8-F1
#
_cell.length_a   1.000
_cell.length_b   1.000
_cell.length_c   1.000
_cell.angle_alpha   90.00
_cell.angle_beta   90.00
_cell.angle_gamma   90.00
#
_symmetry.space_group_name_H-M   'P 1'
#
loop_
_entity.id
_entity.type
_entity.pdbx_description
1 polymer ?
#
loop_
_entity_poly.entity_id
_entity_poly.type
_entity_poly.pdbx_seq_one_letter_code
_entity_poly.pdbx_strand_id
1 'polypeptide(L)'
;MNINKLILLSAAISLNAMATIAETDLKPLNLPVSNINTLKPASTTGVTPVFKKDSGVTIIPVAIADPDKTIKVQHGIAFVESAKTDSEGYYKGDVLSDDMGNSKVVSGNIKVHYEGNLNDISSTFDLIVIKDFGNNVALVKPRNEKAELKDIQNKLIQTAAVKAARVELLGSTMRAF
;
A
#
# COMPACT_ATOMS: atom_id res chain seq x y z
N MET A 1 21.26 7.46 -59.83
CA MET A 1 21.80 6.09 -59.91
C MET A 1 23.32 6.19 -59.82
N ASN A 2 23.91 5.79 -58.68
CA ASN A 2 25.27 5.25 -58.59
C ASN A 2 25.47 4.73 -57.15
N ILE A 3 25.73 3.42 -57.09
CA ILE A 3 25.78 2.59 -55.90
C ILE A 3 27.25 2.44 -55.54
N ASN A 4 27.71 3.08 -54.47
CA ASN A 4 29.02 2.77 -53.91
C ASN A 4 28.88 1.58 -52.97
N LYS A 5 29.22 0.40 -53.50
CA LYS A 5 29.32 -0.86 -52.75
C LYS A 5 30.51 -0.78 -51.81
N LEU A 6 30.27 -0.82 -50.50
CA LEU A 6 31.30 -1.11 -49.51
C LEU A 6 31.10 -2.55 -49.03
N ILE A 7 32.03 -3.41 -49.40
CA ILE A 7 32.14 -4.79 -48.93
C ILE A 7 32.80 -4.72 -47.55
N LEU A 8 32.06 -5.02 -46.49
CA LEU A 8 32.65 -5.30 -45.17
C LEU A 8 32.74 -6.81 -44.98
N LEU A 9 33.99 -7.27 -44.86
CA LEU A 9 34.34 -8.64 -44.48
C LEU A 9 33.79 -8.96 -43.09
N SER A 10 33.09 -10.08 -43.01
CA SER A 10 32.62 -10.73 -41.80
C SER A 10 33.79 -11.27 -40.96
N ALA A 11 33.95 -10.76 -39.75
CA ALA A 11 34.67 -11.43 -38.67
C ALA A 11 33.64 -11.82 -37.60
N ALA A 12 33.18 -13.07 -37.65
CA ALA A 12 32.44 -13.69 -36.56
C ALA A 12 33.44 -13.98 -35.43
N ILE A 13 33.33 -13.26 -34.31
CA ILE A 13 34.00 -13.64 -33.07
C ILE A 13 32.92 -14.18 -32.15
N SER A 14 32.76 -15.50 -32.17
CA SER A 14 31.98 -16.25 -31.19
C SER A 14 32.67 -16.20 -29.83
N LEU A 15 32.22 -15.33 -28.93
CA LEU A 15 32.52 -15.47 -27.50
C LEU A 15 31.57 -16.50 -26.90
N ASN A 16 31.93 -17.77 -26.99
CA ASN A 16 31.36 -18.79 -26.11
C ASN A 16 32.16 -18.78 -24.80
N ALA A 17 31.87 -17.80 -23.94
CA ALA A 17 32.20 -17.93 -22.52
C ALA A 17 31.14 -18.84 -21.90
N MET A 18 31.33 -20.16 -21.99
CA MET A 18 30.65 -21.08 -21.09
C MET A 18 31.27 -20.86 -19.71
N ALA A 19 30.65 -19.98 -18.92
CA ALA A 19 30.88 -19.99 -17.49
C ALA A 19 30.37 -21.33 -16.98
N THR A 20 31.29 -22.21 -16.57
CA THR A 20 30.94 -23.38 -15.77
C THR A 20 30.28 -22.85 -14.51
N ILE A 21 28.94 -22.89 -14.47
CA ILE A 21 28.20 -22.68 -13.25
C ILE A 21 28.57 -23.88 -12.39
N ALA A 22 29.43 -23.68 -11.40
CA ALA A 22 29.51 -24.62 -10.30
C ALA A 22 28.11 -24.61 -9.68
N GLU A 23 27.32 -25.65 -9.96
CA GLU A 23 26.14 -25.96 -9.17
C GLU A 23 26.62 -26.11 -7.74
N THR A 24 26.51 -25.01 -6.99
CA THR A 24 26.65 -25.08 -5.55
C THR A 24 25.36 -25.77 -5.14
N ASP A 25 25.46 -27.06 -4.82
CA ASP A 25 24.40 -27.81 -4.14
C ASP A 25 24.02 -26.99 -2.90
N LEU A 26 23.01 -26.15 -3.05
CA LEU A 26 22.45 -25.37 -1.96
C LEU A 26 21.77 -26.38 -1.06
N LYS A 27 22.50 -26.79 -0.03
CA LYS A 27 21.96 -27.64 1.03
C LYS A 27 20.64 -27.04 1.49
N PRO A 28 19.52 -27.79 1.46
CA PRO A 28 18.23 -27.24 1.83
C PRO A 28 18.32 -26.64 3.24
N LEU A 29 17.92 -25.38 3.36
CA LEU A 29 17.90 -24.66 4.62
C LEU A 29 16.91 -25.36 5.56
N ASN A 30 17.43 -26.18 6.47
CA ASN A 30 16.62 -26.85 7.47
C ASN A 30 16.28 -25.84 8.57
N LEU A 31 15.18 -25.10 8.38
CA LEU A 31 14.68 -24.19 9.40
C LEU A 31 14.25 -25.03 10.62
N PRO A 32 14.78 -24.75 11.82
CA PRO A 32 14.34 -25.47 13.00
C PRO A 32 12.84 -25.24 13.18
N VAL A 33 12.07 -26.34 13.20
CA VAL A 33 10.65 -26.31 13.53
C VAL A 33 10.56 -25.88 14.99
N SER A 34 10.38 -24.58 15.21
CA SER A 34 10.21 -24.04 16.55
C SER A 34 8.89 -24.57 17.08
N ASN A 35 8.94 -25.28 18.21
CA ASN A 35 7.74 -25.75 18.87
C ASN A 35 6.92 -24.50 19.26
N ILE A 36 5.73 -24.36 18.67
CA ILE A 36 4.87 -23.17 18.81
C ILE A 36 4.59 -22.89 20.30
N ASN A 37 4.60 -23.94 21.12
CA ASN A 37 4.40 -23.88 22.57
C ASN A 37 5.59 -23.30 23.37
N THR A 38 6.77 -23.16 22.75
CA THR A 38 7.96 -22.54 23.34
C THR A 38 8.17 -21.09 22.88
N LEU A 39 7.39 -20.63 21.90
CA LEU A 39 7.39 -19.23 21.51
C LEU A 39 6.70 -18.44 22.64
N LYS A 40 7.50 -17.71 23.43
CA LYS A 40 6.96 -16.71 24.35
C LYS A 40 6.08 -15.78 23.51
N PRO A 41 4.80 -15.58 23.85
CA PRO A 41 3.96 -14.64 23.11
C PRO A 41 4.70 -13.31 23.06
N ALA A 42 4.87 -12.77 21.85
CA ALA A 42 5.40 -11.43 21.69
C ALA A 42 4.59 -10.53 22.63
N SER A 43 5.28 -9.83 23.53
CA SER A 43 4.64 -8.94 24.48
C SER A 43 3.69 -8.03 23.71
N THR A 44 2.39 -8.17 23.96
CA THR A 44 1.34 -7.32 23.40
C THR A 44 1.35 -5.92 24.02
N THR A 45 2.37 -5.58 24.81
CA THR A 45 2.65 -4.21 25.27
C THR A 45 3.21 -3.31 24.17
N GLY A 46 3.11 -3.71 22.90
CA GLY A 46 3.19 -2.74 21.82
C GLY A 46 2.01 -1.81 21.97
N VAL A 47 2.25 -0.59 22.48
CA VAL A 47 1.31 0.53 22.36
C VAL A 47 0.85 0.50 20.91
N THR A 48 -0.43 0.21 20.67
CA THR A 48 -0.97 0.31 19.31
C THR A 48 -0.78 1.77 18.94
N PRO A 49 0.06 2.10 17.94
CA PRO A 49 0.34 3.48 17.62
C PRO A 49 -0.97 4.17 17.29
N VAL A 50 -1.33 5.17 18.12
CA VAL A 50 -2.53 5.97 17.92
C VAL A 50 -2.15 7.04 16.91
N PHE A 51 -2.48 6.79 15.65
CA PHE A 51 -2.26 7.76 14.58
C PHE A 51 -3.32 8.87 14.66
N LYS A 52 -2.87 10.11 14.74
CA LYS A 52 -3.70 11.32 14.68
C LYS A 52 -3.56 11.95 13.30
N LYS A 53 -4.64 12.54 12.79
CA LYS A 53 -4.60 13.25 11.51
C LYS A 53 -3.65 14.44 11.61
N ASP A 54 -2.73 14.53 10.64
CA ASP A 54 -1.88 15.68 10.45
C ASP A 54 -2.58 16.66 9.51
N SER A 55 -3.39 17.56 10.08
CA SER A 55 -4.27 18.44 9.31
C SER A 55 -3.54 19.39 8.35
N GLY A 56 -2.21 19.55 8.50
CA GLY A 56 -1.39 20.39 7.63
C GLY A 56 -0.65 19.64 6.52
N VAL A 57 -0.86 18.33 6.37
CA VAL A 57 -0.10 17.52 5.40
C VAL A 57 -1.02 16.63 4.57
N THR A 58 -0.84 16.67 3.26
CA THR A 58 -1.44 15.72 2.32
C THR A 58 -0.37 15.09 1.44
N ILE A 59 -0.70 13.99 0.77
CA ILE A 59 0.18 13.38 -0.22
C ILE A 59 -0.34 13.53 -1.64
N ILE A 60 0.58 13.80 -2.57
CA ILE A 60 0.32 13.81 -4.00
C ILE A 60 1.47 13.12 -4.76
N PRO A 61 1.24 12.62 -5.99
CA PRO A 61 2.33 12.13 -6.83
C PRO A 61 3.38 13.21 -7.02
N VAL A 62 4.67 12.85 -6.93
CA VAL A 62 5.79 13.80 -7.10
C VAL A 62 5.71 14.56 -8.41
N ALA A 63 5.21 13.91 -9.47
CA ALA A 63 5.05 14.50 -10.80
C ALA A 63 4.13 15.74 -10.84
N ILE A 64 3.26 15.91 -9.85
CA ILE A 64 2.34 17.05 -9.75
C ILE A 64 2.56 17.88 -8.48
N ALA A 65 3.63 17.60 -7.74
CA ALA A 65 3.91 18.29 -6.50
C ALA A 65 4.55 19.65 -6.74
N ASP A 66 4.05 20.67 -6.05
CA ASP A 66 4.71 21.96 -5.96
C ASP A 66 5.96 21.82 -5.08
N PRO A 67 7.19 22.02 -5.62
CA PRO A 67 8.41 21.92 -4.86
C PRO A 67 8.44 22.83 -3.64
N ASP A 68 7.84 24.02 -3.73
CA ASP A 68 7.85 25.02 -2.67
C ASP A 68 6.92 24.67 -1.50
N LYS A 69 5.99 23.74 -1.73
CA LYS A 69 5.08 23.19 -0.71
C LYS A 69 5.46 21.79 -0.26
N THR A 70 6.53 21.20 -0.82
CA THR A 70 6.92 19.83 -0.53
C THR A 70 7.78 19.76 0.73
N ILE A 71 7.27 19.07 1.74
CA ILE A 71 7.95 18.83 3.02
C ILE A 71 9.00 17.72 2.84
N LYS A 72 8.62 16.63 2.16
CA LYS A 72 9.51 15.49 1.86
C LYS A 72 8.99 14.67 0.69
N VAL A 73 9.89 13.94 0.03
CA VAL A 73 9.56 12.97 -1.03
C VAL A 73 9.98 11.57 -0.58
N GLN A 74 9.10 10.59 -0.80
CA GLN A 74 9.38 9.19 -0.49
C GLN A 74 8.72 8.26 -1.52
N HIS A 75 9.49 7.37 -2.13
CA HIS A 75 8.99 6.35 -3.09
C HIS A 75 8.06 6.91 -4.19
N GLY A 76 8.36 8.09 -4.73
CA GLY A 76 7.54 8.71 -5.80
C GLY A 76 6.28 9.45 -5.32
N ILE A 77 6.10 9.58 -3.99
CA ILE A 77 5.03 10.36 -3.35
C ILE A 77 5.65 11.58 -2.65
N ALA A 78 5.05 12.75 -2.84
CA ALA A 78 5.41 13.98 -2.15
C ALA A 78 4.42 14.24 -1.00
N PHE A 79 4.95 14.55 0.17
CA PHE A 79 4.22 15.08 1.30
C PHE A 79 4.24 16.59 1.16
N VAL A 80 3.07 17.21 1.01
CA VAL A 80 2.94 18.64 0.76
C VAL A 80 2.15 19.31 1.87
N GLU A 81 2.52 20.55 2.19
CA GLU A 81 1.76 21.40 3.07
C GLU A 81 0.35 21.59 2.49
N SER A 82 -0.67 21.19 3.23
CA SER A 82 -2.07 21.47 2.91
C SER A 82 -2.58 22.62 3.75
N ALA A 83 -3.56 23.35 3.21
CA ALA A 83 -4.38 24.23 4.05
C ALA A 83 -4.94 23.38 5.20
N LYS A 84 -4.74 23.83 6.44
CA LYS A 84 -5.28 23.14 7.61
C LYS A 84 -6.79 23.07 7.46
N THR A 85 -7.30 21.88 7.18
CA THR A 85 -8.72 21.62 7.26
C THR A 85 -8.97 20.99 8.61
N ASP A 86 -9.69 21.70 9.48
CA ASP A 86 -10.22 21.16 10.73
C ASP A 86 -11.32 20.12 10.48
N SER A 87 -11.44 19.58 9.26
CA SER A 87 -12.40 18.55 8.92
C SER A 87 -12.05 17.28 9.68
N GLU A 88 -12.91 16.94 10.63
CA GLU A 88 -12.97 15.62 11.22
C GLU A 88 -13.16 14.57 10.10
N GLY A 89 -12.61 13.38 10.29
CA GLY A 89 -12.74 12.26 9.35
C GLY A 89 -11.48 11.92 8.57
N TYR A 90 -11.59 10.86 7.76
CA TYR A 90 -10.51 10.32 6.92
C TYR A 90 -10.86 10.47 5.45
N TYR A 91 -10.04 11.20 4.72
CA TYR A 91 -10.14 11.42 3.28
C TYR A 91 -8.91 10.84 2.57
N LYS A 92 -9.08 10.45 1.30
CA LYS A 92 -7.99 9.92 0.48
C LYS A 92 -6.82 10.93 0.44
N GLY A 93 -5.62 10.46 0.76
CA GLY A 93 -4.41 11.28 0.79
C GLY A 93 -4.14 11.97 2.13
N ASP A 94 -5.05 11.88 3.11
CA ASP A 94 -4.79 12.34 4.47
C ASP A 94 -3.59 11.60 5.07
N VAL A 95 -2.72 12.34 5.75
CA VAL A 95 -1.60 11.79 6.53
C VAL A 95 -2.02 11.66 7.99
N LEU A 96 -1.76 10.49 8.57
CA LEU A 96 -1.93 10.23 9.98
C LEU A 96 -0.55 9.95 10.59
N SER A 97 -0.19 10.65 11.65
CA SER A 97 1.11 10.50 12.32
C SER A 97 0.94 10.09 13.78
N ASP A 98 1.86 9.30 14.31
CA ASP A 98 1.94 9.01 15.75
C ASP A 98 3.01 9.88 16.44
N ASP A 99 3.02 9.84 17.77
CA ASP A 99 3.96 10.64 18.58
C ASP A 99 5.42 10.15 18.43
N MET A 100 5.66 9.01 17.76
CA MET A 100 6.99 8.47 17.46
C MET A 100 7.50 8.86 16.06
N GLY A 101 6.74 9.69 15.32
CA GLY A 101 7.10 10.14 13.98
C GLY A 101 6.81 9.11 12.88
N ASN A 102 6.10 8.01 13.18
CA ASN A 102 5.58 7.15 12.13
C ASN A 102 4.42 7.85 11.44
N SER A 103 4.39 7.78 10.11
CA SER A 103 3.27 8.29 9.31
C SER A 103 2.63 7.18 8.51
N LYS A 104 1.31 7.25 8.40
CA LYS A 104 0.48 6.46 7.51
C LYS A 104 -0.35 7.38 6.63
N VAL A 105 -0.78 6.86 5.49
CA VAL A 105 -1.56 7.57 4.49
C VAL A 105 -2.88 6.85 4.28
N VAL A 106 -3.98 7.60 4.29
CA VAL A 106 -5.29 7.09 3.92
C VAL A 106 -5.32 6.81 2.40
N SER A 107 -5.42 5.55 1.99
CA SER A 107 -5.30 5.18 0.57
C SER A 107 -6.49 5.56 -0.31
N GLY A 108 -7.64 5.83 0.33
CA GLY A 108 -8.93 5.93 -0.36
C GLY A 108 -9.67 4.59 -0.48
N ASN A 109 -9.14 3.51 0.10
CA ASN A 109 -9.76 2.20 0.07
C ASN A 109 -10.27 1.79 1.46
N ILE A 110 -11.21 0.84 1.48
CA ILE A 110 -11.74 0.21 2.67
C ILE A 110 -11.59 -1.30 2.48
N LYS A 111 -11.01 -1.97 3.48
CA LYS A 111 -11.03 -3.42 3.59
C LYS A 111 -12.33 -3.84 4.28
N VAL A 112 -13.10 -4.70 3.64
CA VAL A 112 -14.40 -5.17 4.13
C VAL A 112 -14.36 -6.67 4.32
N HIS A 113 -14.76 -7.13 5.50
CA HIS A 113 -15.10 -8.52 5.78
C HIS A 113 -16.62 -8.64 5.70
N TYR A 114 -17.13 -9.26 4.64
CA TYR A 114 -18.55 -9.35 4.33
C TYR A 114 -19.12 -10.72 4.67
N GLU A 115 -20.36 -10.80 5.14
CA GLU A 115 -21.08 -12.07 5.34
C GLU A 115 -22.26 -12.23 4.36
N GLY A 116 -22.61 -11.15 3.65
CA GLY A 116 -23.64 -11.15 2.61
C GLY A 116 -23.09 -11.21 1.18
N ASN A 117 -23.89 -10.73 0.22
CA ASN A 117 -23.49 -10.62 -1.17
C ASN A 117 -22.66 -9.33 -1.39
N LEU A 118 -21.40 -9.48 -1.80
CA LEU A 118 -20.50 -8.36 -2.07
C LEU A 118 -21.03 -7.40 -3.15
N ASN A 119 -21.77 -7.89 -4.14
CA ASN A 119 -22.36 -7.05 -5.19
C ASN A 119 -23.48 -6.17 -4.64
N ASP A 120 -24.28 -6.70 -3.71
CA ASP A 120 -25.37 -5.94 -3.09
C ASP A 120 -24.81 -4.88 -2.14
N ILE A 121 -23.79 -5.24 -1.35
CA ILE A 121 -23.06 -4.29 -0.48
C ILE A 121 -22.44 -3.18 -1.33
N SER A 122 -21.70 -3.53 -2.38
CA SER A 122 -21.04 -2.54 -3.24
C SER A 122 -22.03 -1.63 -3.95
N SER A 123 -23.17 -2.16 -4.41
CA SER A 123 -24.23 -1.34 -5.03
C SER A 123 -24.92 -0.42 -4.02
N THR A 124 -25.24 -0.92 -2.82
CA THR A 124 -25.94 -0.15 -1.77
C THR A 124 -25.11 1.03 -1.27
N PHE A 125 -23.79 0.85 -1.16
CA PHE A 125 -22.87 1.86 -0.63
C PHE A 125 -22.13 2.65 -1.72
N ASP A 126 -22.50 2.48 -2.99
CA ASP A 126 -21.84 3.08 -4.16
C ASP A 126 -20.30 2.88 -4.15
N LEU A 127 -19.90 1.61 -3.98
CA LEU A 127 -18.51 1.18 -3.90
C LEU A 127 -18.10 0.47 -5.19
N ILE A 128 -16.83 0.63 -5.55
CA ILE A 128 -16.15 -0.12 -6.59
C ILE A 128 -15.33 -1.20 -5.91
N VAL A 129 -15.57 -2.47 -6.26
CA VAL A 129 -14.73 -3.59 -5.82
C VAL A 129 -13.40 -3.53 -6.59
N ILE A 130 -12.31 -3.27 -5.87
CA ILE A 130 -10.96 -3.26 -6.45
C ILE A 130 -10.45 -4.70 -6.54
N LYS A 131 -10.63 -5.47 -5.47
CA LYS A 131 -10.15 -6.83 -5.37
C LYS A 131 -11.00 -7.64 -4.40
N ASP A 132 -11.46 -8.79 -4.85
CA ASP A 132 -11.93 -9.86 -3.97
C ASP A 132 -10.75 -10.79 -3.65
N PHE A 133 -10.49 -11.00 -2.36
CA PHE A 133 -9.43 -11.90 -1.89
C PHE A 133 -9.94 -13.31 -1.59
N GLY A 134 -11.24 -13.55 -1.75
CA GLY A 134 -11.90 -14.74 -1.23
C GLY A 134 -12.00 -14.71 0.30
N ASN A 135 -12.49 -15.81 0.88
CA ASN A 135 -12.71 -15.94 2.33
C ASN A 135 -13.45 -14.73 2.93
N ASN A 136 -14.44 -14.22 2.20
CA ASN A 136 -15.29 -13.14 2.66
C ASN A 136 -14.56 -11.80 2.91
N VAL A 137 -13.43 -11.55 2.24
CA VAL A 137 -12.67 -10.29 2.36
C VAL A 137 -12.47 -9.63 1.01
N ALA A 138 -12.81 -8.35 0.92
CA ALA A 138 -12.61 -7.55 -0.29
C ALA A 138 -11.96 -6.19 0.03
N LEU A 139 -11.23 -5.66 -0.96
CA LEU A 139 -10.81 -4.27 -1.01
C LEU A 139 -11.77 -3.51 -1.93
N VAL A 140 -12.36 -2.45 -1.39
CA VAL A 140 -13.32 -1.61 -2.10
C VAL A 140 -12.92 -0.14 -1.97
N LYS A 141 -13.38 0.71 -2.90
CA LYS A 141 -13.27 2.17 -2.78
C LYS A 141 -14.62 2.83 -3.09
N PRO A 142 -14.94 4.00 -2.53
CA PRO A 142 -16.10 4.75 -2.96
C PRO A 142 -15.96 5.18 -4.42
N ARG A 143 -17.09 5.22 -5.15
CA ARG A 143 -17.12 5.80 -6.49
C ARG A 143 -16.87 7.31 -6.46
N ASN A 144 -17.36 7.99 -5.43
CA ASN A 144 -17.02 9.38 -5.14
C ASN A 144 -15.67 9.47 -4.43
N GLU A 145 -14.64 9.95 -5.12
CA GLU A 145 -13.28 10.05 -4.55
C GLU A 145 -13.15 11.09 -3.41
N LYS A 146 -14.14 11.96 -3.22
CA LYS A 146 -14.19 12.94 -2.13
C LYS A 146 -14.97 12.46 -0.91
N ALA A 147 -15.44 11.21 -0.90
CA ALA A 147 -16.21 10.68 0.21
C ALA A 147 -15.35 10.51 1.46
N GLU A 148 -15.93 10.82 2.62
CA GLU A 148 -15.30 10.57 3.90
C GLU A 148 -15.34 9.07 4.22
N LEU A 149 -14.16 8.45 4.32
CA LEU A 149 -14.00 6.99 4.40
C LEU A 149 -14.41 6.44 5.76
N LYS A 150 -14.26 7.24 6.83
CA LYS A 150 -14.61 6.82 8.18
C LYS A 150 -16.13 6.74 8.34
N ASP A 151 -16.87 7.66 7.76
CA ASP A 151 -18.32 7.60 7.66
C ASP A 151 -18.82 6.37 6.89
N ILE A 152 -18.24 6.07 5.73
CA ILE A 152 -18.58 4.86 4.97
C ILE A 152 -18.28 3.61 5.79
N GLN A 153 -17.11 3.55 6.45
CA GLN A 153 -16.75 2.46 7.34
C GLN A 153 -17.79 2.25 8.43
N ASN A 154 -18.24 3.33 9.07
CA ASN A 154 -19.23 3.29 10.15
C ASN A 154 -20.60 2.79 9.65
N LYS A 155 -21.02 3.22 8.45
CA LYS A 155 -22.29 2.76 7.85
C LYS A 155 -22.22 1.29 7.43
N LEU A 156 -21.07 0.84 6.90
CA LEU A 156 -20.87 -0.56 6.53
C LEU A 156 -21.04 -1.49 7.74
N ILE A 157 -20.38 -1.21 8.86
CA ILE A 157 -20.44 -2.06 10.07
C ILE A 157 -21.80 -2.05 10.78
N GLN A 158 -22.70 -1.12 10.44
CA GLN A 158 -24.07 -1.13 10.95
C GLN A 158 -24.96 -2.15 10.22
N THR A 159 -24.49 -2.72 9.11
CA THR A 159 -25.24 -3.74 8.36
C THR A 159 -24.89 -5.14 8.83
N ALA A 160 -25.90 -6.02 8.88
CA ALA A 160 -25.67 -7.44 9.17
C ALA A 160 -24.85 -8.15 8.07
N ALA A 161 -24.77 -7.57 6.87
CA ALA A 161 -24.00 -8.11 5.75
C ALA A 161 -22.49 -7.84 5.86
N VAL A 162 -22.04 -7.04 6.83
CA VAL A 162 -20.63 -6.68 7.02
C VAL A 162 -20.21 -6.93 8.46
N LYS A 163 -19.32 -7.90 8.64
CA LYS A 163 -18.73 -8.24 9.94
C LYS A 163 -17.75 -7.18 10.42
N ALA A 164 -16.94 -6.65 9.49
CA ALA A 164 -15.94 -5.64 9.79
C ALA A 164 -15.63 -4.78 8.57
N ALA A 165 -15.37 -3.50 8.79
CA ALA A 165 -14.80 -2.61 7.80
C ALA A 165 -13.67 -1.80 8.43
N ARG A 166 -12.60 -1.58 7.65
CA ARG A 166 -11.43 -0.81 8.06
C ARG A 166 -10.92 0.02 6.90
N VAL A 167 -10.80 1.34 7.09
CA VAL A 167 -10.07 2.22 6.15
C VAL A 167 -8.63 1.71 6.00
N GLU A 168 -8.18 1.56 4.77
CA GLU A 168 -6.82 1.13 4.47
C GLU A 168 -5.85 2.28 4.66
N LEU A 169 -4.81 1.99 5.44
CA LEU A 169 -3.71 2.91 5.74
C LEU A 169 -2.43 2.33 5.16
N LEU A 170 -1.78 3.08 4.28
CA LEU A 170 -0.51 2.73 3.63
C LEU A 170 0.66 3.41 4.35
N GLY A 171 1.83 2.78 4.33
CA GLY A 171 3.04 3.33 4.92
C GLY A 171 3.77 2.30 5.78
N SER A 172 5.07 2.51 5.92
CA SER A 172 5.94 1.66 6.72
C SER A 172 5.84 2.08 8.19
N THR A 173 5.48 1.16 9.09
CA THR A 173 5.91 1.25 10.49
C THR A 173 7.42 1.10 10.51
N MET A 174 8.14 2.22 10.45
CA MET A 174 9.59 2.22 10.55
C MET A 174 9.92 2.63 11.99
N ARG A 175 10.30 1.65 12.82
CA ARG A 175 10.94 1.96 14.11
C ARG A 175 12.12 2.88 13.80
N ALA A 176 12.09 4.11 14.31
CA ALA A 176 13.31 4.87 14.47
C ALA A 176 14.24 4.03 15.35
N PHE A 177 15.37 3.60 14.81
CA PHE A 177 16.44 2.95 15.55
C PHE A 177 17.36 4.01 16.16
#